data_AF-A0A366LUD8-F1
#
_entry.id   AF-A0A366LUD8-F1
#
_cell.length_a   1.000
_cell.length_b   1.000
_cell.length_c   1.000
_cell.angle_alpha   90.00
_cell.angle_beta   90.00
_cell.angle_gamma   90.00
#
_symmetry.space_group_name_H-M   'P 1'
#
loop_
_entity.id
_entity.type
_entity.pdbx_description
1 polymer ?
#
loop_
_entity_poly.entity_id
_entity_poly.type
_entity_poly.pdbx_seq_one_letter_code
_entity_poly.pdbx_strand_id
1 'polypeptide(L)'
;MSDGRAHRLVVSYVDPRHTNWIRLRDEAAPGSGVWISRPGWSTFLAEVREGAFEPDRGTSGSIRLAVGDLIPGLEEAVTTTPDAWADFQRRVTKGEFDQV
;
A
#
# COMPACT_ATOMS: atom_id res chain seq x y z
N MET A 1 20.95 3.35 -11.13
CA MET A 1 20.18 4.36 -11.87
C MET A 1 18.73 4.20 -11.45
N SER A 2 18.26 5.04 -10.53
CA SER A 2 16.84 5.08 -10.19
C SER A 2 16.14 5.71 -11.39
N ASP A 3 15.32 4.92 -12.07
CA ASP A 3 14.43 5.40 -13.13
C ASP A 3 13.64 6.57 -12.52
N GLY A 4 13.66 7.76 -13.13
CA GLY A 4 13.20 9.04 -12.54
C GLY A 4 11.68 9.15 -12.30
N ARG A 5 11.02 8.04 -11.96
CA ARG A 5 9.60 7.96 -11.65
C ARG A 5 9.35 8.57 -10.28
N ALA A 6 8.33 9.42 -10.20
CA ALA A 6 7.86 9.94 -8.94
C ALA A 6 7.31 8.79 -8.07
N HIS A 7 7.62 8.82 -6.78
CA HIS A 7 7.03 7.88 -5.81
C HIS A 7 5.51 8.02 -5.80
N ARG A 8 4.82 6.89 -5.98
CA ARG A 8 3.37 6.85 -5.99
C ARG A 8 2.89 5.46 -5.58
N LEU A 9 2.02 5.42 -4.58
CA LEU A 9 1.33 4.20 -4.21
C LEU A 9 0.23 3.88 -5.22
N VAL A 10 0.33 2.68 -5.80
CA VAL A 10 -0.60 2.16 -6.80
C VAL A 10 -1.17 0.83 -6.34
N VAL A 11 -2.42 0.60 -6.72
CA VAL A 11 -3.21 -0.58 -6.34
C VAL A 11 -3.57 -1.36 -7.60
N SER A 12 -3.40 -2.67 -7.59
CA SER A 12 -3.75 -3.54 -8.73
C SER A 12 -4.29 -4.89 -8.26
N TYR A 13 -5.25 -5.44 -8.99
CA TYR A 13 -5.65 -6.84 -8.83
C TYR A 13 -4.54 -7.79 -9.25
N VAL A 14 -4.40 -8.89 -8.52
CA VAL A 14 -3.38 -9.92 -8.77
C VAL A 14 -3.63 -10.64 -10.09
N ASP A 15 -4.90 -10.95 -10.33
CA ASP A 15 -5.43 -11.66 -11.51
C ASP A 15 -6.97 -11.53 -11.45
N PRO A 16 -7.70 -11.32 -12.55
CA PRO A 16 -9.17 -11.44 -12.57
C PRO A 16 -9.72 -12.78 -12.03
N ARG A 17 -8.88 -13.83 -11.88
CA ARG A 17 -9.21 -15.12 -11.28
C ARG A 17 -8.91 -15.21 -9.78
N HIS A 18 -8.07 -14.31 -9.25
CA HIS A 18 -7.72 -14.20 -7.83
C HIS A 18 -8.23 -12.88 -7.27
N THR A 19 -9.52 -12.64 -7.45
CA THR A 19 -10.21 -11.40 -7.02
C THR A 19 -10.09 -11.16 -5.51
N ASN A 20 -9.78 -12.18 -4.71
CA ASN A 20 -9.69 -12.08 -3.25
C ASN A 20 -8.44 -11.37 -2.74
N TRP A 21 -7.51 -10.99 -3.62
CA TRP A 21 -6.24 -10.37 -3.24
C TRP A 21 -6.02 -9.06 -3.99
N ILE A 22 -5.41 -8.11 -3.29
CA ILE A 22 -5.13 -6.76 -3.75
C ILE A 22 -3.64 -6.50 -3.54
N ARG A 23 -2.98 -5.99 -4.58
CA ARG A 23 -1.58 -5.60 -4.50
C ARG A 23 -1.47 -4.10 -4.28
N LEU A 24 -0.77 -3.70 -3.23
CA LEU A 24 -0.31 -2.33 -3.02
C LEU A 24 1.19 -2.26 -3.29
N ARG A 25 1.66 -1.30 -4.07
CA ARG A 25 3.10 -1.10 -4.35
C ARG A 25 3.44 0.36 -4.58
N ASP A 26 4.72 0.71 -4.45
CA ASP A 26 5.23 1.99 -4.94
C ASP A 26 5.69 1.83 -6.40
N GLU A 27 5.23 2.72 -7.28
CA GLU A 27 5.59 2.70 -8.70
C GLU A 27 7.08 2.95 -8.96
N ALA A 28 7.73 3.76 -8.12
CA ALA A 28 9.16 4.05 -8.22
C ALA A 28 10.03 2.94 -7.61
N ALA A 29 9.44 2.02 -6.84
CA ALA A 29 10.10 0.86 -6.27
C ALA A 29 9.40 -0.44 -6.71
N PRO A 30 9.55 -0.86 -7.99
CA PRO A 30 8.81 -2.00 -8.55
C PRO A 30 9.11 -3.36 -7.89
N GLY A 31 10.14 -3.45 -7.04
CA GLY A 31 10.43 -4.61 -6.18
C GLY A 31 9.79 -4.56 -4.79
N SER A 32 9.12 -3.47 -4.40
CA SER A 32 8.34 -3.38 -3.17
C SER A 32 6.86 -3.52 -3.49
N GLY A 33 6.15 -4.40 -2.79
CA GLY A 33 4.72 -4.53 -2.98
C GLY A 33 4.15 -5.57 -2.05
N VAL A 34 3.04 -5.28 -1.39
CA VAL A 34 2.41 -6.20 -0.46
C VAL A 34 1.09 -6.70 -1.00
N TRP A 35 0.79 -7.96 -0.68
CA TRP A 35 -0.47 -8.60 -0.98
C TRP A 35 -1.38 -8.54 0.23
N ILE A 36 -2.58 -8.05 0.01
CA ILE A 36 -3.57 -7.82 1.05
C ILE A 36 -4.83 -8.58 0.63
N SER A 37 -5.44 -9.33 1.54
CA SER A 37 -6.72 -9.98 1.23
C SER A 37 -7.81 -8.90 1.11
N ARG A 38 -8.90 -9.19 0.40
CA ARG A 38 -10.05 -8.24 0.32
C ARG A 38 -10.57 -7.79 1.70
N PRO A 39 -10.77 -8.70 2.68
CA PRO A 39 -11.13 -8.29 4.03
C PRO A 39 -10.10 -7.35 4.67
N GLY A 40 -8.81 -7.70 4.64
CA GLY A 40 -7.76 -6.85 5.22
C GLY A 40 -7.58 -5.54 4.48
N TRP A 41 -7.85 -5.49 3.18
CA TRP A 41 -7.87 -4.25 2.42
C TRP A 41 -8.96 -3.31 2.91
N SER A 42 -10.17 -3.83 3.14
CA SER A 42 -11.28 -3.04 3.66
C SER A 42 -10.97 -2.48 5.05
N THR A 43 -10.39 -3.30 5.93
CA THR A 43 -9.92 -2.87 7.26
C THR A 43 -8.83 -1.81 7.14
N PHE A 44 -7.82 -2.04 6.31
CA PHE A 44 -6.72 -1.10 6.07
C PHE A 44 -7.23 0.26 5.58
N LEU A 45 -8.16 0.28 4.60
CA LEU A 45 -8.75 1.53 4.13
C LEU A 45 -9.52 2.26 5.24
N ALA A 46 -10.24 1.54 6.10
CA ALA A 46 -10.96 2.14 7.22
C ALA A 46 -9.98 2.79 8.21
N GLU A 47 -8.93 2.07 8.61
CA GLU A 47 -7.89 2.59 9.52
C GLU A 47 -7.19 3.82 8.94
N VAL A 48 -6.92 3.83 7.62
CA VAL A 48 -6.32 4.99 6.95
C VAL A 48 -7.27 6.20 6.96
N ARG A 49 -8.58 6.00 6.76
CA ARG A 49 -9.58 7.09 6.81
C ARG A 49 -9.72 7.68 8.20
N GLU A 50 -9.68 6.82 9.22
CA GLU A 50 -9.78 7.22 10.62
C GLU A 50 -8.46 7.83 11.14
N GLY A 51 -7.38 7.73 10.37
CA GLY A 51 -6.04 8.14 10.80
C GLY A 51 -5.44 7.22 11.86
N ALA A 52 -6.00 6.02 12.03
CA ALA A 52 -5.57 5.01 12.99
C ALA A 52 -4.38 4.18 12.49
N PHE A 53 -4.14 4.13 11.17
CA PHE A 53 -2.98 3.45 10.60
C PHE A 53 -1.70 4.28 10.75
N GLU A 54 -0.77 3.83 11.58
CA GLU A 54 0.54 4.46 11.77
C GLU A 54 1.64 3.70 11.01
N PRO A 55 2.26 4.28 9.98
CA PRO A 55 3.34 3.64 9.25
C PRO A 55 4.66 3.69 10.03
N ASP A 56 5.47 2.64 9.90
CA ASP A 56 6.82 2.61 10.44
C ASP A 56 7.69 3.66 9.73
N ARG A 57 8.32 4.53 10.50
CA ARG A 57 9.23 5.56 9.95
C ARG A 57 10.66 5.04 9.97
N GLY A 58 11.26 4.89 8.80
CA GLY A 58 12.66 4.53 8.64
C GLY A 58 13.60 5.69 8.98
N THR A 59 14.85 5.37 9.29
CA THR A 59 15.89 6.35 9.63
C THR A 59 16.30 7.27 8.46
N SER A 60 15.99 6.89 7.22
CA SER A 60 16.29 7.65 6.01
C SER A 60 15.12 8.52 5.51
N GLY A 61 14.07 8.69 6.33
CA GLY A 61 12.86 9.43 5.92
C GLY A 61 11.94 8.65 4.98
N SER A 62 12.27 7.39 4.67
CA SER A 62 11.31 6.46 4.09
C SER A 62 10.27 6.07 5.12
N ILE A 63 9.09 5.68 4.65
CA ILE A 63 8.10 5.01 5.48
C ILE A 63 7.90 3.59 4.98
N ARG A 64 7.56 2.70 5.90
CA ARG A 64 7.27 1.30 5.66
C ARG A 64 5.83 1.03 6.08
N LEU A 65 5.02 0.59 5.12
CA LEU A 65 3.64 0.18 5.36
C LEU A 65 3.62 -1.32 5.61
N ALA A 66 3.49 -1.72 6.88
CA ALA A 66 3.32 -3.11 7.27
C ALA A 66 1.85 -3.53 7.09
N VAL A 67 1.44 -3.75 5.85
CA VAL A 67 0.04 -4.03 5.51
C VAL A 67 -0.05 -5.44 4.96
N GLY A 68 -0.39 -6.42 5.78
CA GLY A 68 -0.51 -7.79 5.27
C GLY A 68 -1.34 -8.68 6.19
N ASP A 69 -2.28 -9.41 5.60
CA ASP A 69 -3.05 -10.45 6.29
C ASP A 69 -2.26 -11.76 6.49
N LEU A 70 -0.92 -11.65 6.54
CA LEU A 70 0.03 -12.76 6.69
C LEU A 70 -0.26 -13.91 5.69
N ILE A 71 0.29 -13.81 4.47
CA ILE A 71 0.79 -15.05 3.85
C ILE A 71 1.94 -15.51 4.75
N PRO A 72 1.85 -16.68 5.43
CA PRO A 72 2.92 -17.12 6.31
C PRO A 72 4.23 -17.24 5.52
N GLY A 73 5.26 -16.50 5.92
CA GLY A 73 6.58 -16.49 5.28
C GLY A 73 6.85 -15.33 4.31
N LEU A 74 5.90 -14.41 4.10
CA LEU A 74 6.07 -13.20 3.27
C LEU A 74 5.66 -11.96 4.07
N GLU A 75 6.51 -11.53 5.01
CA GLU A 75 6.43 -10.18 5.58
C GLU A 75 6.95 -9.18 4.54
N GLU A 76 6.18 -8.98 3.47
CA GLU A 76 6.44 -7.89 2.53
C GLU A 76 5.84 -6.60 3.10
N ALA A 77 6.62 -5.53 3.02
CA ALA A 77 6.14 -4.21 3.36
C ALA A 77 6.36 -3.29 2.17
N VAL A 78 5.49 -2.30 2.02
CA VAL A 78 5.67 -1.29 1.00
C VAL A 78 6.51 -0.18 1.59
N THR A 79 7.74 -0.06 1.08
CA THR A 79 8.58 1.10 1.36
C THR A 79 8.22 2.20 0.37
N THR A 80 7.90 3.38 0.89
CA THR A 80 7.53 4.56 0.09
C THR A 80 8.02 5.84 0.78
N THR A 81 7.62 7.00 0.26
CA THR A 81 7.94 8.32 0.82
C THR A 81 6.75 8.92 1.58
N PRO A 82 7.00 9.88 2.50
CA PRO A 82 5.93 10.60 3.20
C PRO A 82 4.94 11.29 2.24
N ASP A 83 5.42 11.84 1.13
CA ASP A 83 4.57 12.53 0.15
C ASP A 83 3.65 11.57 -0.61
N ALA A 84 4.20 10.42 -1.04
CA ALA A 84 3.42 9.38 -1.71
C ALA A 84 2.37 8.77 -0.77
N TRP A 85 2.68 8.69 0.52
CA TRP A 85 1.72 8.29 1.54
C TRP A 85 0.64 9.32 1.78
N ALA A 86 1.00 10.58 1.97
CA ALA A 86 0.03 11.66 2.13
C ALA A 86 -0.91 11.74 0.92
N ASP A 87 -0.40 11.49 -0.29
CA ASP A 87 -1.23 11.37 -1.49
C ASP A 87 -2.18 10.17 -1.44
N PHE A 88 -1.68 9.00 -1.06
CA PHE A 88 -2.50 7.81 -0.89
C PHE A 88 -3.63 8.04 0.12
N GLN A 89 -3.33 8.61 1.30
CA GLN A 89 -4.33 8.94 2.31
C GLN A 89 -5.44 9.83 1.74
N ARG A 90 -5.08 10.90 1.00
CA ARG A 90 -6.06 11.77 0.34
C ARG A 90 -6.94 11.02 -0.66
N ARG A 91 -6.37 10.08 -1.43
CA ARG A 91 -7.10 9.27 -2.42
C ARG A 91 -8.04 8.27 -1.75
N VAL A 92 -7.61 7.68 -0.62
CA VAL A 92 -8.43 6.82 0.24
C VAL A 92 -9.63 7.59 0.80
N THR A 93 -9.43 8.80 1.32
CA THR A 93 -10.50 9.66 1.84
C THR A 93 -11.51 10.05 0.75
N LYS A 94 -11.06 10.19 -0.50
CA LYS A 94 -11.94 10.45 -1.66
C LYS A 94 -12.68 9.21 -2.18
N GLY A 95 -12.45 8.03 -1.61
CA GLY A 95 -13.11 6.79 -2.03
C GLY A 95 -12.55 6.18 -3.32
N GLU A 96 -11.34 6.57 -3.76
CA GLU A 96 -10.77 6.11 -5.04
C GLU A 96 -10.59 4.57 -5.09
N PHE A 97 -10.53 3.92 -3.93
CA PHE A 97 -10.26 2.49 -3.82
C PHE A 97 -11.44 1.66 -3.26
N ASP A 98 -12.63 2.23 -3.12
CA ASP A 98 -13.80 1.53 -2.55
C ASP A 98 -14.33 0.40 -3.43
N GLN A 99 -14.03 0.45 -4.72
CA GLN A 99 -14.45 -0.54 -5.72
C GLN A 99 -13.32 -1.52 -6.07
N VAL A 100 -12.20 -1.47 -5.35
CA VAL A 100 -11.11 -2.45 -5.45
C VAL A 100 -11.48 -3.68 -4.63
#